data_AF-A0A917LW67-F1
#
_entry.id   AF-A0A917LW67-F1
#
_cell.length_a   1.000
_cell.length_b   1.000
_cell.length_c   1.000
_cell.angle_alpha   90.00
_cell.angle_beta   90.00
_cell.angle_gamma   90.00
#
_symmetry.space_group_name_H-M   'P 1'
#
loop_
_entity.id
_entity.type
_entity.pdbx_description
1 polymer ?
#
loop_
_entity_poly.entity_id
_entity_poly.type
_entity_poly.pdbx_seq_one_letter_code
_entity_poly.pdbx_strand_id
1 'polypeptide(L)'
;MKKNKIHNIEHSGLKTPENYFSNLEDTIMAQIHLDEKINKSVFKTPEIYFETLEDRVLQQISNNKETKVRSLISTRTFITVSSIAATIILLFNLQVFDNNITFDSIENEALENYVSNQEFETSNMEAEIIEDIDISTFILGESISDASLENYLYNSSDFEDYISE
;
A
#
# COMPACT_ATOMS: atom_id res chain seq x y z
N MET A 1 25.15 -10.70 16.88
CA MET A 1 25.91 -9.94 17.90
C MET A 1 27.18 -10.73 18.23
N LYS A 2 28.38 -10.16 18.03
CA LYS A 2 29.64 -10.86 18.33
C LYS A 2 29.88 -10.84 19.85
N LYS A 3 30.18 -11.99 20.46
CA LYS A 3 30.49 -12.12 21.89
C LYS A 3 31.93 -11.65 22.14
N ASN A 4 32.12 -10.60 22.93
CA ASN A 4 33.44 -10.08 23.28
C ASN A 4 34.17 -11.04 24.26
N LYS A 5 35.40 -11.43 23.94
CA LYS A 5 36.23 -12.37 24.71
C LYS A 5 36.92 -11.66 25.89
N ILE A 6 36.16 -11.34 26.94
CA ILE A 6 36.64 -10.65 28.16
C ILE A 6 37.47 -11.52 29.12
N HIS A 7 37.59 -12.82 28.86
CA HIS A 7 38.24 -13.78 29.77
C HIS A 7 39.76 -13.97 29.49
N ASN A 8 40.32 -13.24 28.52
CA ASN A 8 41.71 -13.40 28.06
C ASN A 8 42.52 -12.08 28.09
N ILE A 9 42.06 -11.13 28.89
CA ILE A 9 42.75 -9.85 29.16
C ILE A 9 43.63 -10.04 30.39
N GLU A 10 44.93 -10.30 30.17
CA GLU A 10 45.92 -10.49 31.24
C GLU A 10 46.26 -9.19 31.99
N HIS A 11 45.88 -8.04 31.42
CA HIS A 11 46.11 -6.72 32.01
C HIS A 11 44.84 -5.87 31.94
N SER A 12 44.51 -5.18 33.04
CA SER A 12 43.24 -4.46 33.22
C SER A 12 43.05 -3.22 32.32
N GLY A 13 44.01 -2.91 31.46
CA GLY A 13 44.02 -1.69 30.62
C GLY A 13 44.21 -0.39 31.39
N LEU A 14 44.18 -0.43 32.73
CA LEU A 14 44.41 0.71 33.60
C LEU A 14 45.92 0.95 33.72
N LYS A 15 46.38 2.12 33.27
CA LYS A 15 47.74 2.58 33.46
C LYS A 15 47.71 3.86 34.30
N THR A 16 48.62 3.97 35.27
CA THR A 16 48.83 5.22 35.99
C THR A 16 49.62 6.20 35.13
N PRO A 17 49.48 7.51 35.37
CA PRO A 17 50.32 8.52 34.75
C PRO A 17 51.82 8.24 35.00
N GLU A 18 52.65 8.71 34.09
CA GLU A 18 54.11 8.63 34.23
C GLU A 18 54.54 9.35 35.53
N ASN A 19 55.44 8.74 36.29
CA ASN A 19 55.97 9.26 37.56
C ASN A 19 54.92 9.48 38.68
N TYR A 20 53.71 8.90 38.57
CA TYR A 20 52.66 9.01 39.59
C TYR A 20 53.15 8.58 40.97
N PHE A 21 53.73 7.38 41.10
CA PHE A 21 54.20 6.86 42.37
C PHE A 21 55.53 7.49 42.82
N SER A 22 56.38 7.89 41.87
CA SER A 22 57.67 8.52 42.16
C SER A 22 57.50 9.89 42.82
N ASN A 23 56.49 10.65 42.40
CA ASN A 23 56.24 12.01 42.90
C ASN A 23 55.15 12.06 43.99
N LEU A 24 54.60 10.90 44.38
CA LEU A 24 53.45 10.82 45.29
C LEU A 24 53.78 11.42 46.66
N GLU A 25 54.95 11.08 47.21
CA GLU A 25 55.40 11.58 48.51
C GLU A 25 55.59 13.10 48.49
N ASP A 26 56.31 13.62 47.51
CA ASP A 26 56.54 15.06 47.33
C ASP A 26 55.22 15.82 47.17
N THR A 27 54.26 15.25 46.42
CA THR A 27 52.94 15.85 46.19
C THR A 27 52.14 15.92 47.49
N ILE A 28 52.12 14.83 48.27
CA ILE A 28 51.41 14.78 49.55
C ILE A 28 52.03 15.77 50.55
N MET A 29 53.36 15.81 50.65
CA MET A 29 54.06 16.73 51.54
C MET A 29 53.84 18.20 51.14
N ALA A 30 53.86 18.50 49.84
CA ALA A 30 53.54 19.83 49.35
C ALA A 30 52.10 20.24 49.69
N GLN A 31 51.13 19.33 49.57
CA GLN A 31 49.73 19.59 49.93
C GLN A 31 49.58 19.83 51.44
N ILE A 32 50.21 19.02 52.29
CA ILE A 32 50.18 19.19 53.75
C ILE A 32 50.75 20.56 54.14
N HIS A 33 51.90 20.94 53.58
CA HIS A 33 52.50 22.25 53.85
C HIS A 33 51.66 23.42 53.33
N LEU A 34 50.93 23.24 52.22
CA LEU A 34 49.97 24.21 51.73
C LEU A 34 48.79 24.36 52.69
N ASP A 35 48.24 23.25 53.16
CA ASP A 35 47.09 23.24 54.08
C ASP A 35 47.45 23.84 55.45
N GLU A 36 48.65 23.59 55.97
CA GLU A 36 49.18 24.23 57.19
C GLU A 36 49.34 25.75 57.05
N LYS A 37 49.70 26.21 55.85
CA LYS A 37 49.92 27.63 55.54
C LYS A 37 48.61 28.36 55.26
N ILE A 38 47.61 27.66 54.70
CA ILE A 38 46.30 28.20 54.34
C ILE A 38 45.31 27.88 55.49
N ASN A 39 45.46 28.58 56.61
CA ASN A 39 44.63 28.40 57.81
C ASN A 39 43.13 28.77 57.66
N LYS A 40 42.69 29.20 56.47
CA LYS A 40 41.30 29.58 56.19
C LYS A 40 40.92 29.21 54.77
N SER A 41 39.78 28.54 54.62
CA SER A 41 39.08 28.46 53.34
C SER A 41 38.94 29.88 52.78
N VAL A 42 39.65 30.17 51.69
CA VAL A 42 39.57 31.45 50.99
C VAL A 42 38.19 31.63 50.35
N PHE A 43 37.48 30.52 50.14
CA PHE A 43 36.10 30.49 49.71
C PHE A 43 35.19 30.52 50.94
N LYS A 44 34.65 31.70 51.21
CA LYS A 44 33.50 31.86 52.10
C LYS A 44 32.25 31.94 51.24
N THR A 45 31.21 31.23 51.64
CA THR A 45 29.88 31.47 51.11
C THR A 45 29.44 32.89 51.47
N PRO A 46 28.73 33.60 50.58
CA PRO A 46 28.14 34.89 50.91
C PRO A 46 27.29 34.81 52.16
N GLU A 47 27.25 35.91 52.91
CA GLU A 47 26.30 36.08 54.01
C GLU A 47 24.89 35.83 53.48
N ILE A 48 24.06 35.08 54.22
CA ILE A 48 22.65 34.82 53.86
C ILE A 48 22.46 33.85 52.65
N TYR A 49 23.52 33.19 52.15
CA TYR A 49 23.39 32.24 51.02
C TYR A 49 22.39 31.12 51.31
N PHE A 50 22.54 30.44 52.45
CA PHE A 50 21.67 29.31 52.81
C PHE A 50 20.28 29.76 53.31
N GLU A 51 20.20 30.96 53.87
CA GLU A 51 18.93 31.55 54.32
C GLU A 51 18.02 31.92 53.14
N THR A 52 18.60 32.41 52.02
CA THR A 52 17.83 32.79 50.81
C THR A 52 17.71 31.67 49.78
N LEU A 53 18.42 30.55 49.97
CA LEU A 53 18.44 29.46 49.00
C LEU A 53 17.05 28.87 48.79
N GLU A 54 16.33 28.61 49.88
CA GLU A 54 14.98 28.04 49.84
C GLU A 54 14.02 28.95 49.08
N ASP A 55 13.99 30.24 49.43
CA ASP A 55 13.14 31.24 48.77
C ASP A 55 13.43 31.35 47.26
N ARG A 56 14.72 31.32 46.88
CA ARG A 56 15.14 31.38 45.47
C ARG A 56 14.70 30.15 44.69
N VAL A 57 14.82 28.96 45.28
CA VAL A 57 14.38 27.70 44.66
C VAL A 57 12.86 27.69 44.51
N LEU A 58 12.12 28.06 45.57
CA LEU A 58 10.66 28.14 45.54
C LEU A 58 10.16 29.17 44.53
N GLN A 59 10.82 30.32 44.42
CA GLN A 59 10.51 31.34 43.43
C GLN A 59 10.72 30.82 42.01
N GLN A 60 11.81 30.10 41.73
CA GLN A 60 12.07 29.55 40.40
C GLN A 60 11.07 28.45 40.00
N ILE A 61 10.64 27.62 40.95
CA ILE A 61 9.68 26.53 40.68
C ILE A 61 8.25 27.07 40.58
N SER A 62 7.89 28.08 41.38
CA SER A 62 6.54 28.65 41.38
C SER A 62 6.27 29.56 40.18
N ASN A 63 7.30 30.16 39.60
CA ASN A 63 7.17 31.02 38.41
C ASN A 63 7.12 30.22 37.10
N ASN A 64 6.65 28.97 37.16
CA ASN A 64 6.41 28.11 36.01
C ASN A 64 5.26 28.70 35.19
N LYS A 65 5.56 29.71 34.38
CA LYS A 65 4.72 30.06 33.23
C LYS A 65 4.54 28.77 32.47
N GLU A 66 3.32 28.25 32.42
CA GLU A 66 3.01 27.02 31.71
C GLU A 66 3.65 27.09 30.33
N THR A 67 4.69 26.29 30.12
CA THR A 67 5.36 26.23 28.82
C THR A 67 4.28 25.80 27.84
N LYS A 68 4.11 26.56 26.75
CA LYS A 68 3.08 26.28 25.73
C LYS A 68 3.28 24.86 25.17
N VAL A 69 2.60 23.88 25.76
CA VAL A 69 2.63 22.50 25.31
C VAL A 69 1.76 22.40 24.06
N ARG A 70 2.32 21.87 22.97
CA ARG A 70 1.58 21.59 21.76
C ARG A 70 1.28 20.10 21.73
N SER A 71 0.00 19.72 21.69
CA SER A 71 -0.39 18.31 21.54
C SER A 71 0.25 17.74 20.26
N LEU A 72 0.98 16.63 20.38
CA LEU A 72 1.57 15.92 19.25
C LEU A 72 0.51 15.19 18.41
N ILE A 73 -0.63 14.87 19.03
CA ILE A 73 -1.70 14.10 18.41
C ILE A 73 -2.88 15.04 18.18
N SER A 74 -3.27 15.19 16.92
CA SER A 74 -4.50 15.88 16.52
C SER A 74 -5.56 14.86 16.17
N THR A 75 -6.75 14.98 16.77
CA THR A 75 -7.89 14.12 16.43
C THR A 75 -8.26 14.20 14.94
N ARG A 76 -7.93 15.31 14.26
CA ARG A 76 -8.14 15.48 12.81
C ARG A 76 -7.26 14.55 11.96
N THR A 77 -6.02 14.27 12.38
CA THR A 77 -5.15 13.34 11.63
C THR A 77 -5.61 11.91 11.79
N PHE A 78 -6.16 11.54 12.96
CA PHE A 78 -6.74 10.22 13.18
C PHE A 78 -8.01 9.99 12.34
N ILE A 79 -8.90 10.99 12.24
CA ILE A 79 -10.11 10.88 11.41
C ILE A 79 -9.76 10.73 9.93
N THR A 80 -8.83 11.54 9.42
CA THR A 80 -8.43 11.48 8.00
C THR A 80 -7.74 10.17 7.63
N VAL A 81 -6.83 9.67 8.47
CA VAL A 81 -6.18 8.36 8.27
C VAL A 81 -7.20 7.21 8.34
N SER A 82 -8.19 7.30 9.25
CA SER A 82 -9.27 6.31 9.36
C SER A 82 -10.14 6.27 8.10
N SER A 83 -10.54 7.43 7.56
CA SER A 83 -11.30 7.50 6.32
C SER A 83 -10.56 6.87 5.14
N ILE A 84 -9.26 7.17 4.99
CA ILE A 84 -8.44 6.58 3.93
C ILE A 84 -8.34 5.05 4.10
N ALA A 85 -8.04 4.58 5.31
CA ALA A 85 -7.97 3.14 5.60
C ALA A 85 -9.31 2.43 5.30
N ALA A 86 -10.45 3.03 5.70
CA ALA A 86 -11.77 2.47 5.43
C ALA A 86 -12.07 2.38 3.93
N THR A 87 -11.67 3.37 3.13
CA THR A 87 -11.84 3.30 1.66
C THR A 87 -10.99 2.20 1.02
N ILE A 88 -9.76 1.98 1.53
CA ILE A 88 -8.90 0.90 1.04
C ILE A 88 -9.51 -0.46 1.40
N ILE A 89 -9.97 -0.63 2.64
CA ILE A 89 -10.63 -1.87 3.07
C ILE A 89 -11.89 -2.12 2.23
N LEU A 90 -12.72 -1.08 2.02
CA LEU A 90 -13.92 -1.18 1.18
C LEU A 90 -13.56 -1.60 -0.24
N LEU A 91 -12.50 -1.00 -0.84
CA LEU A 91 -12.03 -1.34 -2.17
C LEU A 91 -11.58 -2.80 -2.28
N PHE A 92 -10.88 -3.34 -1.28
CA PHE A 92 -10.47 -4.75 -1.27
C PHE A 92 -11.63 -5.72 -1.03
N ASN A 93 -12.69 -5.28 -0.34
CA ASN A 93 -13.88 -6.10 -0.10
C ASN A 93 -14.86 -6.09 -1.29
N LEU A 94 -14.82 -5.04 -2.11
CA LEU A 94 -15.48 -5.01 -3.40
C LEU A 94 -14.68 -5.91 -4.36
N GLN A 95 -15.19 -7.10 -4.68
CA GLN A 95 -14.61 -8.06 -5.64
C GLN A 95 -14.63 -7.50 -7.09
N VAL A 96 -14.17 -6.27 -7.31
CA VAL A 96 -14.25 -5.52 -8.58
C VAL A 96 -13.22 -6.05 -9.60
N PHE A 97 -12.31 -6.93 -9.18
CA PHE A 97 -11.23 -7.45 -10.01
C PHE A 97 -11.46 -8.86 -10.54
N ASP A 98 -12.67 -9.42 -10.44
CA ASP A 98 -13.04 -10.72 -11.02
C ASP A 98 -13.32 -10.65 -12.54
N ASN A 99 -12.51 -9.88 -13.26
CA ASN A 99 -12.57 -9.82 -14.72
C ASN A 99 -11.47 -10.75 -15.26
N ASN A 100 -11.81 -12.03 -15.45
CA ASN A 100 -11.00 -12.93 -16.26
C ASN A 100 -11.10 -12.49 -17.73
N ILE A 101 -10.39 -11.41 -18.08
CA ILE A 101 -10.28 -10.94 -19.46
C ILE A 101 -9.34 -11.91 -20.17
N THR A 102 -9.92 -12.93 -20.79
CA THR A 102 -9.19 -13.86 -21.66
C THR A 102 -9.03 -13.19 -23.02
N PHE A 103 -7.90 -13.38 -23.70
CA PHE A 103 -7.70 -12.83 -25.04
C PHE A 103 -8.83 -13.22 -26.02
N ASP A 104 -9.40 -14.41 -25.85
CA ASP A 104 -10.55 -14.91 -26.61
C ASP A 104 -11.81 -14.03 -26.47
N SER A 105 -12.03 -13.36 -25.33
CA SER A 105 -13.22 -12.50 -25.15
C SER A 105 -13.07 -11.19 -25.93
N ILE A 106 -11.85 -10.67 -26.06
CA ILE A 106 -11.54 -9.47 -26.84
C ILE A 106 -11.72 -9.75 -28.33
N GLU A 107 -11.27 -10.93 -28.79
CA GLU A 107 -11.42 -11.35 -30.18
C GLU A 107 -12.90 -11.56 -30.55
N ASN A 108 -13.68 -12.18 -29.66
CA ASN A 108 -15.12 -12.33 -29.88
C ASN A 108 -15.86 -10.99 -29.88
N GLU A 109 -15.56 -10.06 -28.97
CA GLU A 109 -16.20 -8.74 -28.94
C GLU A 109 -15.88 -7.91 -30.20
N ALA A 110 -14.65 -8.02 -30.71
CA ALA A 110 -14.23 -7.40 -31.96
C ALA A 110 -14.93 -8.03 -33.17
N LEU A 111 -15.06 -9.37 -33.19
CA LEU A 111 -15.76 -10.11 -34.23
C LEU A 111 -17.27 -9.81 -34.22
N GLU A 112 -17.89 -9.79 -33.04
CA GLU A 112 -19.31 -9.48 -32.87
C GLU A 112 -19.61 -8.05 -33.31
N ASN A 113 -18.74 -7.09 -32.98
CA ASN A 113 -18.84 -5.73 -33.51
C ASN A 113 -18.64 -5.69 -35.03
N TYR A 114 -17.68 -6.42 -35.57
CA TYR A 114 -17.46 -6.45 -37.01
C TYR A 114 -18.67 -6.99 -37.76
N VAL A 115 -19.29 -8.07 -37.27
CA VAL A 115 -20.50 -8.68 -37.86
C VAL A 115 -21.71 -7.77 -37.68
N SER A 116 -21.90 -7.19 -36.48
CA SER A 116 -23.08 -6.39 -36.16
C SER A 116 -23.07 -5.00 -36.80
N ASN A 117 -21.88 -4.41 -37.01
CA ASN A 117 -21.73 -3.15 -37.74
C ASN A 117 -21.51 -3.36 -39.24
N GLN A 118 -21.39 -4.61 -39.70
CA GLN A 118 -21.54 -4.90 -41.11
C GLN A 118 -23.03 -4.85 -41.44
N GLU A 119 -23.42 -3.85 -42.21
CA GLU A 119 -24.72 -3.80 -42.86
C GLU A 119 -24.69 -4.86 -43.98
N PHE A 120 -25.05 -6.10 -43.63
CA PHE A 120 -25.23 -7.15 -44.62
C PHE A 120 -26.44 -6.77 -45.47
N GLU A 121 -26.17 -6.24 -46.67
CA GLU A 121 -27.16 -6.16 -47.73
C GLU A 121 -27.61 -7.59 -48.08
N THR A 122 -28.68 -8.05 -47.42
CA THR A 122 -29.28 -9.38 -47.64
C THR A 122 -29.71 -9.59 -49.09
N SER A 123 -29.76 -8.52 -49.89
CA SER A 123 -30.12 -8.54 -51.30
C SER A 123 -29.10 -9.23 -52.20
N ASN A 124 -27.83 -9.36 -51.78
CA ASN A 124 -26.76 -9.88 -52.65
C ASN A 124 -26.11 -11.19 -52.14
N MET A 125 -26.33 -11.59 -50.88
CA MET A 125 -25.75 -12.81 -50.33
C MET A 125 -26.49 -14.09 -50.76
N GLU A 126 -27.78 -13.98 -51.09
CA GLU A 126 -28.55 -15.13 -51.60
C GLU A 126 -28.03 -15.58 -52.97
N ALA A 127 -27.59 -14.65 -53.82
CA ALA A 127 -27.11 -14.97 -55.16
C ALA A 127 -25.74 -15.68 -55.17
N GLU A 128 -24.82 -15.30 -54.29
CA GLU A 128 -23.45 -15.87 -54.26
C GLU A 128 -23.37 -17.20 -53.51
N ILE A 129 -24.23 -17.43 -52.50
CA ILE A 129 -24.32 -18.72 -51.80
C ILE A 129 -25.03 -19.79 -52.63
N ILE A 130 -26.00 -19.39 -53.47
CA ILE A 130 -26.75 -20.33 -54.32
C ILE A 130 -25.92 -20.81 -55.52
N GLU A 131 -24.95 -20.02 -56.01
CA GLU A 131 -24.15 -20.41 -57.19
C GLU A 131 -23.18 -21.57 -56.91
N ASP A 132 -22.66 -21.70 -55.68
CA ASP A 132 -21.66 -22.72 -55.33
C ASP A 132 -22.27 -23.98 -54.66
N ILE A 133 -23.54 -23.93 -54.26
CA ILE A 133 -24.24 -25.08 -53.70
C ILE A 133 -25.01 -25.79 -54.82
N ASP A 134 -24.61 -27.01 -55.16
CA ASP A 134 -25.41 -27.90 -56.02
C ASP A 134 -26.66 -28.38 -55.25
N ILE A 135 -27.67 -27.51 -55.20
CA ILE A 135 -28.96 -27.76 -54.53
C ILE A 135 -29.67 -28.97 -55.14
N SER A 136 -29.37 -29.31 -56.40
CA SER A 136 -29.97 -30.46 -57.07
C SER A 136 -29.65 -31.77 -56.34
N THR A 137 -28.43 -31.93 -55.85
CA THR A 137 -28.00 -33.12 -55.10
C THR A 137 -28.60 -33.17 -53.69
N PHE A 138 -28.87 -32.02 -53.06
CA PHE A 138 -29.53 -31.93 -51.75
C PHE A 138 -31.03 -32.28 -51.84
N ILE A 139 -31.74 -31.73 -52.83
CA ILE A 139 -33.17 -32.00 -53.06
C ILE A 139 -33.40 -33.45 -53.52
N LEU A 140 -32.50 -34.01 -54.35
CA LEU A 140 -32.66 -35.36 -54.89
C LEU A 140 -32.15 -36.47 -53.95
N GLY A 141 -31.35 -36.12 -52.93
CA GLY A 141 -30.83 -37.06 -51.93
C GLY A 141 -31.78 -37.36 -50.77
N GLU A 142 -32.73 -36.45 -50.51
CA GLU A 142 -33.77 -36.62 -49.50
C GLU A 142 -35.08 -36.99 -50.20
N SER A 143 -35.52 -38.24 -50.07
CA SER A 143 -36.79 -38.69 -50.65
C SER A 143 -37.96 -38.03 -49.91
N ILE A 144 -38.37 -36.84 -50.37
CA ILE A 144 -39.63 -36.23 -49.91
C ILE A 144 -40.76 -37.17 -50.29
N SER A 145 -41.60 -37.56 -49.32
CA SER A 145 -42.74 -38.43 -49.61
C SER A 145 -43.78 -37.67 -50.43
N ASP A 146 -44.35 -38.32 -51.45
CA ASP A 146 -45.38 -37.72 -52.31
C ASP A 146 -46.53 -37.13 -51.49
N ALA A 147 -46.92 -37.76 -50.38
CA ALA A 147 -47.98 -37.27 -49.49
C ALA A 147 -47.62 -35.95 -48.79
N SER A 148 -46.34 -35.75 -48.46
CA SER A 148 -45.84 -34.51 -47.86
C SER A 148 -45.79 -33.38 -48.89
N LEU A 149 -45.36 -33.69 -50.12
CA LEU A 149 -45.32 -32.75 -51.23
C LEU A 149 -46.74 -32.34 -51.66
N GLU A 150 -47.65 -33.31 -51.77
CA GLU A 150 -49.05 -33.06 -52.10
C GLU A 150 -49.71 -32.17 -51.06
N ASN A 151 -49.50 -32.43 -49.77
CA ASN A 151 -50.04 -31.59 -48.70
C ASN A 151 -49.47 -30.16 -48.73
N TYR A 152 -48.19 -29.99 -49.07
CA TYR A 152 -47.59 -28.67 -49.22
C TYR A 152 -48.20 -27.92 -50.41
N LEU A 153 -48.34 -28.56 -51.58
CA LEU A 153 -48.98 -27.94 -52.74
C LEU A 153 -50.45 -27.58 -52.47
N TYR A 154 -51.17 -28.45 -51.76
CA TYR A 154 -52.56 -28.22 -51.41
C TYR A 154 -52.74 -27.05 -50.42
N ASN A 155 -51.81 -26.87 -49.46
CA ASN A 155 -51.90 -25.79 -48.48
C ASN A 155 -51.15 -24.51 -48.88
N SER A 156 -50.24 -24.57 -49.83
CA SER A 156 -49.54 -23.42 -50.42
C SER A 156 -50.32 -22.78 -51.58
N SER A 157 -51.57 -23.21 -51.78
CA SER A 157 -52.44 -22.74 -52.85
C SER A 157 -52.97 -21.32 -52.61
N ASP A 158 -52.13 -20.33 -52.92
CA ASP A 158 -52.57 -19.07 -53.54
C ASP A 158 -52.53 -19.23 -55.09
N PHE A 159 -52.86 -20.43 -55.58
CA PHE A 159 -52.98 -20.71 -57.02
C PHE A 159 -54.37 -20.30 -57.57
N GLU A 160 -55.34 -20.05 -56.67
CA GLU A 160 -56.69 -19.59 -57.01
C GLU A 160 -56.67 -18.16 -57.62
N ASP A 161 -55.69 -17.32 -57.24
CA ASP A 161 -55.53 -15.96 -57.79
C ASP A 161 -55.01 -15.96 -59.25
N TYR A 162 -54.45 -17.08 -59.74
CA TYR A 162 -53.94 -17.20 -61.10
C TYR A 162 -54.92 -17.83 -62.10
N ILE A 163 -56.09 -18.28 -61.65
CA ILE A 163 -57.15 -18.82 -62.53
C ILE A 163 -58.29 -17.81 -62.75
N SER A 164 -58.29 -16.68 -62.04
CA SER A 164 -59.18 -15.55 -62.31
C SER A 164 -58.48 -14.37 -63.02
N GLU A 165 -57.91 -14.61 -64.21
CA GLU A 165 -57.86 -13.62 -65.30
C GLU A 165 -57.94 -14.32 -66.67
#